data_AF-A0A6A7LNV4-F1
#
_entry.id   AF-A0A6A7LNV4-F1
#
_cell.length_a   1.000
_cell.length_b   1.000
_cell.length_c   1.000
_cell.angle_alpha   90.00
_cell.angle_beta   90.00
_cell.angle_gamma   90.00
#
_symmetry.space_group_name_H-M   'P 1'
#
loop_
_entity.id
_entity.type
_entity.pdbx_description
1 polymer ?
#
loop_
_entity_poly.entity_id
_entity_poly.type
_entity_poly.pdbx_seq_one_letter_code
_entity_poly.pdbx_strand_id
1 'polypeptide(L)'
;MSGGAMRVTPTPAPLRATDRTGPLGRLARLALATVAALSLASIVDQGGVVGFRNPSVLTEPSVWFLDAVMLVAFVYLVGQLAAAQWGRAAARRWQFGAVIGLGIALAVAALMGWAFFGAVWGFPLADLVWAFDVLMLSETMVAVLLAIALGTPGCEIGVWPELIARARGKRFAPSVGPACIVGLHLLDSWEARHRWRTRPDEEPAHPVEANVDEARAVAPQETLRPTQPRIGRQ
;
A
#
# COMPACT_ATOMS: atom_id res chain seq x y z
N MET A 1 -12.47 12.80 46.51
CA MET A 1 -12.42 11.98 45.29
C MET A 1 -12.29 12.92 44.10
N SER A 2 -11.06 13.16 43.64
CA SER A 2 -10.80 14.02 42.48
C SER A 2 -11.13 13.28 41.20
N GLY A 3 -12.15 13.75 40.47
CA GLY A 3 -12.48 13.27 39.13
C GLY A 3 -11.39 13.69 38.14
N GLY A 4 -10.55 12.76 37.73
CA GLY A 4 -9.58 12.98 36.66
C GLY A 4 -10.31 13.15 35.34
N ALA A 5 -10.25 14.35 34.77
CA ALA A 5 -10.77 14.62 33.42
C ALA A 5 -10.02 13.73 32.42
N MET A 6 -10.72 12.74 31.86
CA MET A 6 -10.25 11.92 30.76
C MET A 6 -10.00 12.83 29.55
N ARG A 7 -8.72 13.09 29.25
CA ARG A 7 -8.33 13.78 28.01
C ARG A 7 -8.78 12.90 26.85
N VAL A 8 -9.82 13.33 26.16
CA VAL A 8 -10.19 12.80 24.85
C VAL A 8 -9.07 13.21 23.90
N THR A 9 -8.18 12.26 23.57
CA THR A 9 -7.18 12.47 22.53
C THR A 9 -7.92 12.72 21.22
N PRO A 10 -7.75 13.87 20.56
CA PRO A 10 -8.43 14.12 19.30
C PRO A 10 -8.03 13.06 18.28
N THR A 11 -9.03 12.36 17.75
CA THR A 11 -8.85 11.41 16.64
C THR A 11 -8.18 12.16 15.49
N PRO A 12 -7.01 11.72 15.00
CA PRO A 12 -6.34 12.41 13.90
C PRO A 12 -7.27 12.47 12.69
N ALA A 13 -7.43 13.68 12.13
CA ALA A 13 -8.24 13.89 10.95
C ALA A 13 -7.76 12.98 9.81
N PRO A 14 -8.67 12.37 9.03
CA PRO A 14 -8.30 11.56 7.89
C PRO A 14 -7.49 12.40 6.91
N LEU A 15 -6.32 11.90 6.51
CA LEU A 15 -5.47 12.53 5.49
C LEU A 15 -6.33 12.79 4.24
N ARG A 16 -6.36 14.06 3.80
CA ARG A 16 -7.05 14.40 2.54
C ARG A 16 -6.24 13.80 1.39
N ALA A 17 -6.93 13.25 0.40
CA ALA A 17 -6.33 12.63 -0.80
C ALA A 17 -5.44 13.59 -1.64
N THR A 18 -5.31 14.86 -1.23
CA THR A 18 -4.53 15.91 -1.89
C THR A 18 -3.17 16.19 -1.23
N ASP A 19 -2.88 15.62 -0.06
CA ASP A 19 -1.59 15.86 0.61
C ASP A 19 -0.48 15.08 -0.08
N ARG A 20 0.37 15.78 -0.82
CA ARG A 20 1.57 15.22 -1.47
C ARG A 20 2.57 14.75 -0.42
N THR A 21 3.30 13.68 -0.72
CA THR A 21 4.40 13.18 0.13
C THR A 21 5.45 14.26 0.41
N GLY A 22 5.95 14.29 1.65
CA GLY A 22 7.03 15.18 2.04
C GLY A 22 8.42 14.69 1.66
N PRO A 23 9.44 15.55 1.83
CA PRO A 23 10.80 15.26 1.43
C PRO A 23 11.38 14.06 2.18
N LEU A 24 11.10 13.88 3.48
CA LEU A 24 11.57 12.72 4.24
C LEU A 24 10.85 11.45 3.79
N GLY A 25 9.54 11.52 3.52
CA GLY A 25 8.79 10.41 2.94
C GLY A 25 9.36 9.96 1.59
N ARG A 26 9.87 10.88 0.76
CA ARG A 26 10.54 10.56 -0.52
C ARG A 26 11.92 9.94 -0.30
N LEU A 27 12.72 10.48 0.62
CA LEU A 27 14.04 9.93 0.96
C LEU A 27 13.93 8.50 1.52
N ALA A 28 12.96 8.24 2.40
CA ALA A 28 12.71 6.89 2.92
C ALA A 28 12.34 5.89 1.82
N ARG A 29 11.52 6.30 0.85
CA ARG A 29 11.19 5.48 -0.32
C ARG A 29 12.39 5.23 -1.22
N LEU A 30 13.23 6.24 -1.46
CA LEU A 30 14.48 6.07 -2.20
C LEU A 30 15.43 5.09 -1.50
N ALA A 31 15.54 5.17 -0.18
CA ALA A 31 16.32 4.23 0.61
C ALA A 31 15.77 2.79 0.46
N LEU A 32 14.46 2.60 0.53
CA LEU A 32 13.83 1.29 0.31
C LEU A 32 14.06 0.75 -1.10
N ALA A 33 13.91 1.59 -2.14
CA ALA A 33 14.21 1.21 -3.51
C ALA A 33 15.67 0.80 -3.68
N THR A 34 16.59 1.52 -3.02
CA THR A 34 18.02 1.22 -3.05
C THR A 34 18.32 -0.12 -2.36
N VAL A 35 17.74 -0.36 -1.18
CA VAL A 35 17.88 -1.64 -0.48
C VAL A 35 17.34 -2.78 -1.33
N ALA A 36 16.15 -2.63 -1.92
CA ALA A 36 15.58 -3.66 -2.81
C ALA A 36 16.47 -3.92 -4.03
N ALA A 37 17.01 -2.87 -4.65
CA ALA A 37 17.91 -3.00 -5.80
C ALA A 37 19.24 -3.68 -5.44
N LEU A 38 19.82 -3.35 -4.28
CA LEU A 38 21.04 -4.01 -3.80
C LEU A 38 20.80 -5.48 -3.43
N SER A 39 19.67 -5.79 -2.79
CA SER A 39 19.27 -7.18 -2.52
C SER A 39 19.09 -7.97 -3.82
N LEU A 40 18.42 -7.38 -4.81
CA LEU A 40 18.22 -8.00 -6.12
C LEU A 40 19.55 -8.23 -6.84
N ALA A 41 20.45 -7.22 -6.85
CA ALA A 41 21.78 -7.36 -7.42
C ALA A 41 22.57 -8.48 -6.71
N SER A 42 22.52 -8.54 -5.38
CA SER A 42 23.17 -9.61 -4.61
C SER A 42 22.66 -11.00 -5.00
N ILE A 43 21.34 -11.18 -5.18
CA ILE A 43 20.75 -12.47 -5.56
C ILE A 43 21.15 -12.87 -6.98
N VAL A 44 21.26 -11.90 -7.89
CA VAL A 44 21.66 -12.14 -9.28
C VAL A 44 23.17 -12.42 -9.37
N ASP A 45 24.00 -11.68 -8.64
CA ASP A 45 25.46 -11.75 -8.70
C ASP A 45 26.05 -12.98 -7.98
N GLN A 46 25.33 -13.59 -7.03
CA GLN A 46 25.75 -14.83 -6.35
C GLN A 46 25.72 -16.09 -7.25
N GLY A 47 25.83 -15.93 -8.57
CA GLY A 47 25.71 -17.00 -9.56
C GLY A 47 24.26 -17.29 -9.97
N GLY A 48 23.34 -16.37 -9.67
CA GLY A 48 21.92 -16.47 -9.98
C GLY A 48 21.28 -17.78 -9.49
N VAL A 49 20.42 -18.35 -10.34
CA VAL A 49 19.72 -19.62 -10.07
C VAL A 49 20.70 -20.75 -9.69
N VAL A 50 21.88 -20.79 -10.31
CA VAL A 50 22.84 -21.88 -10.09
C VAL A 50 23.44 -21.82 -8.68
N GLY A 51 23.76 -20.61 -8.18
CA GLY A 51 24.23 -20.42 -6.82
C GLY A 51 23.17 -20.80 -5.77
N PHE A 52 21.92 -20.45 -6.03
CA PHE A 52 20.79 -20.70 -5.12
C PHE A 52 20.47 -22.19 -4.91
N ARG A 53 20.86 -23.04 -5.86
CA ARG A 53 20.73 -24.51 -5.74
C ARG A 53 21.69 -25.12 -4.70
N ASN A 54 22.69 -24.39 -4.22
CA ASN A 54 23.61 -24.89 -3.22
C ASN A 54 22.90 -25.04 -1.86
N PRO A 55 22.92 -26.22 -1.21
CA PRO A 55 22.26 -26.42 0.08
C PRO A 55 22.82 -25.57 1.21
N SER A 56 24.03 -24.99 1.08
CA SER A 56 24.56 -24.05 2.09
C SER A 56 23.68 -22.82 2.28
N VAL A 57 22.95 -22.40 1.24
CA VAL A 57 22.02 -21.26 1.27
C VAL A 57 20.92 -21.46 2.33
N LEU A 58 20.48 -22.70 2.55
CA LEU A 58 19.48 -23.04 3.59
C LEU A 58 20.01 -22.84 5.02
N THR A 59 21.32 -22.71 5.21
CA THR A 59 21.91 -22.47 6.54
C THR A 59 22.05 -21.00 6.86
N GLU A 60 21.83 -20.10 5.90
CA GLU A 60 21.98 -18.66 6.07
C GLU A 60 20.68 -18.05 6.63
N PRO A 61 20.67 -17.52 7.87
CA PRO A 61 19.45 -16.96 8.47
C PRO A 61 18.89 -15.76 7.70
N SER A 62 19.74 -15.03 6.98
CA SER A 62 19.37 -13.88 6.15
C SER A 62 18.45 -14.28 5.00
N VAL A 63 18.64 -15.46 4.40
CA VAL A 63 17.81 -15.94 3.29
C VAL A 63 16.40 -16.21 3.80
N TRP A 64 16.26 -16.98 4.88
CA TRP A 64 14.95 -17.25 5.48
C TRP A 64 14.21 -15.98 5.91
N PHE A 65 14.94 -15.00 6.43
CA PHE A 65 14.35 -13.71 6.78
C PHE A 65 13.84 -12.99 5.53
N LEU A 66 14.62 -12.97 4.44
CA LEU A 66 14.22 -12.37 3.19
C LEU A 66 12.98 -13.07 2.60
N ASP A 67 13.01 -14.39 2.48
CA ASP A 67 11.91 -15.21 1.95
C ASP A 67 10.62 -14.97 2.76
N ALA A 68 10.72 -14.91 4.09
CA ALA A 68 9.59 -14.62 4.95
C ALA A 68 9.02 -13.22 4.69
N VAL A 69 9.87 -12.20 4.53
CA VAL A 69 9.44 -10.84 4.18
C VAL A 69 8.80 -10.81 2.79
N MET A 70 9.38 -11.48 1.79
CA MET A 70 8.84 -11.58 0.43
C MET A 70 7.49 -12.29 0.41
N LEU A 71 7.33 -13.36 1.18
CA LEU A 71 6.07 -14.08 1.35
C LEU A 71 4.98 -13.19 1.94
N VAL A 72 5.30 -12.46 3.01
CA VAL A 72 4.36 -11.52 3.64
C VAL A 72 3.96 -10.42 2.65
N ALA A 73 4.93 -9.85 1.94
CA ALA A 73 4.69 -8.83 0.92
C ALA A 73 3.79 -9.36 -0.20
N PHE A 74 4.04 -10.57 -0.70
CA PHE A 74 3.25 -11.23 -1.73
C PHE A 74 1.78 -11.43 -1.30
N VAL A 75 1.56 -12.03 -0.12
CA VAL A 75 0.21 -12.24 0.42
C VAL A 75 -0.50 -10.91 0.57
N TYR A 76 0.20 -9.88 1.05
CA TYR A 76 -0.35 -8.55 1.20
C TYR A 76 -0.76 -7.93 -0.14
N LEU A 77 0.12 -8.00 -1.14
CA LEU A 77 -0.11 -7.53 -2.51
C LEU A 77 -1.34 -8.21 -3.13
N VAL A 78 -1.44 -9.54 -3.05
CA VAL A 78 -2.61 -10.28 -3.54
C VAL A 78 -3.89 -9.82 -2.85
N GLY A 79 -3.86 -9.61 -1.53
CA GLY A 79 -5.00 -9.10 -0.78
C GLY A 79 -5.44 -7.71 -1.24
N GLN A 80 -4.49 -6.80 -1.47
CA GLN A 80 -4.76 -5.45 -1.96
C GLN A 80 -5.33 -5.44 -3.38
N LEU A 81 -4.75 -6.23 -4.28
CA LEU A 81 -5.25 -6.40 -5.65
C LEU A 81 -6.68 -6.97 -5.64
N ALA A 82 -6.92 -8.01 -4.84
CA ALA A 82 -8.26 -8.59 -4.68
C ALA A 82 -9.26 -7.60 -4.07
N ALA A 83 -8.84 -6.80 -3.08
CA ALA A 83 -9.66 -5.76 -2.49
C ALA A 83 -10.06 -4.68 -3.51
N ALA A 84 -9.12 -4.24 -4.34
CA ALA A 84 -9.36 -3.27 -5.40
C ALA A 84 -10.32 -3.80 -6.48
N GLN A 85 -10.29 -5.11 -6.71
CA GLN A 85 -11.02 -5.77 -7.78
C GLN A 85 -12.44 -6.21 -7.38
N TRP A 86 -12.57 -6.84 -6.22
CA TRP A 86 -13.80 -7.51 -5.76
C TRP A 86 -14.28 -7.03 -4.37
N GLY A 87 -13.63 -6.01 -3.80
CA GLY A 87 -13.98 -5.45 -2.50
C GLY A 87 -13.29 -6.14 -1.32
N ARG A 88 -13.40 -5.55 -0.13
CA ARG A 88 -12.62 -5.93 1.07
C ARG A 88 -12.89 -7.35 1.56
N ALA A 89 -14.10 -7.87 1.38
CA ALA A 89 -14.43 -9.25 1.78
C ALA A 89 -13.65 -10.30 0.98
N ALA A 90 -13.34 -9.99 -0.28
CA ALA A 90 -12.56 -10.89 -1.14
C ALA A 90 -11.09 -10.97 -0.72
N ALA A 91 -10.52 -9.87 -0.18
CA ALA A 91 -9.10 -9.77 0.17
C ALA A 91 -8.61 -10.96 1.00
N ARG A 92 -9.32 -11.29 2.09
CA ARG A 92 -8.91 -12.35 3.02
C ARG A 92 -8.96 -13.74 2.37
N ARG A 93 -10.00 -14.00 1.56
CA ARG A 93 -10.13 -15.27 0.81
C ARG A 93 -8.99 -15.45 -0.19
N TRP A 94 -8.62 -14.38 -0.90
CA TRP A 94 -7.51 -14.42 -1.85
C TRP A 94 -6.15 -14.50 -1.18
N GLN A 95 -5.97 -13.87 -0.02
CA GLN A 95 -4.77 -14.03 0.80
C GLN A 95 -4.56 -15.48 1.23
N PHE A 96 -5.59 -16.12 1.80
CA PHE A 96 -5.54 -17.54 2.12
C PHE A 96 -5.31 -18.40 0.88
N GLY A 97 -5.99 -18.09 -0.22
CA GLY A 97 -5.78 -18.76 -1.51
C GLY A 97 -4.35 -18.66 -2.02
N ALA A 98 -3.70 -17.51 -1.87
CA ALA A 98 -2.32 -17.30 -2.26
C ALA A 98 -1.34 -18.12 -1.42
N VAL A 99 -1.54 -18.16 -0.09
CA VAL A 99 -0.72 -19.00 0.81
C VAL A 99 -0.88 -20.47 0.45
N ILE A 100 -2.11 -20.95 0.28
CA ILE A 100 -2.39 -22.34 -0.08
C ILE A 100 -1.79 -22.66 -1.46
N GLY A 101 -2.02 -21.81 -2.45
CA GLY A 101 -1.52 -22.00 -3.82
C GLY A 101 0.00 -22.05 -3.88
N LEU A 102 0.69 -21.14 -3.18
CA LEU A 102 2.14 -21.14 -3.09
C LEU A 102 2.65 -22.37 -2.33
N GLY A 103 2.02 -22.74 -1.22
CA GLY A 103 2.37 -23.95 -0.47
C GLY A 103 2.24 -25.22 -1.32
N ILE A 104 1.18 -25.34 -2.14
CA ILE A 104 1.02 -26.44 -3.09
C ILE A 104 2.13 -26.41 -4.15
N ALA A 105 2.44 -25.24 -4.72
CA ALA A 105 3.50 -25.11 -5.72
C ALA A 105 4.87 -25.56 -5.17
N LEU A 106 5.22 -25.12 -3.95
CA LEU A 106 6.43 -25.55 -3.25
C LEU A 106 6.44 -27.05 -2.99
N ALA A 107 5.32 -27.62 -2.52
CA ALA A 107 5.20 -29.05 -2.27
C ALA A 107 5.38 -29.88 -3.54
N VAL A 108 4.76 -29.47 -4.66
CA VAL A 108 4.91 -30.14 -5.96
C VAL A 108 6.35 -30.04 -6.45
N ALA A 109 6.97 -28.87 -6.36
CA ALA A 109 8.36 -28.67 -6.76
C ALA A 109 9.33 -29.53 -5.92
N ALA A 110 9.12 -29.59 -4.60
CA ALA A 110 9.88 -30.43 -3.68
C ALA A 110 9.74 -31.93 -4.02
N LEU A 111 8.51 -32.40 -4.27
CA LEU A 111 8.24 -33.78 -4.64
C LEU A 111 8.88 -34.16 -5.98
N MET A 112 8.83 -33.26 -6.97
CA MET A 112 9.52 -33.44 -8.25
C MET A 112 11.04 -33.49 -8.07
N GLY A 113 11.62 -32.56 -7.29
CA GLY A 113 13.05 -32.55 -6.98
C GLY A 113 13.51 -33.88 -6.38
N TRP A 114 12.76 -34.36 -5.39
CA TRP A 114 13.04 -35.64 -4.76
C TRP A 114 12.90 -36.83 -5.73
N ALA A 115 11.82 -36.89 -6.50
CA ALA A 115 11.53 -38.01 -7.40
C ALA A 115 12.52 -38.13 -8.57
N PHE A 116 13.00 -37.00 -9.10
CA PHE A 116 13.85 -36.99 -10.31
C PHE A 116 15.34 -36.79 -10.00
N PHE A 117 15.70 -36.08 -8.94
CA PHE A 117 17.07 -35.69 -8.64
C PHE A 117 17.57 -36.21 -7.29
N GLY A 118 16.72 -36.88 -6.51
CA GLY A 118 17.09 -37.45 -5.20
C GLY A 118 17.30 -36.41 -4.10
N ALA A 119 16.99 -35.14 -4.35
CA ALA A 119 17.17 -34.04 -3.41
C ALA A 119 15.92 -33.13 -3.39
N VAL A 120 15.43 -32.80 -2.19
CA VAL A 120 14.29 -31.88 -2.03
C VAL A 120 14.68 -30.45 -2.41
N TRP A 121 15.89 -30.04 -2.04
CA TRP A 121 16.47 -28.74 -2.39
C TRP A 121 17.37 -28.88 -3.62
N GLY A 122 17.14 -28.03 -4.62
CA GLY A 122 17.73 -28.14 -5.95
C GLY A 122 16.67 -27.83 -7.00
N PHE A 123 16.89 -28.25 -8.25
CA PHE A 123 15.86 -28.10 -9.29
C PHE A 123 14.68 -29.05 -9.01
N PRO A 124 13.40 -28.61 -9.09
CA PRO A 124 12.91 -27.27 -9.46
C PRO A 124 12.59 -26.35 -8.28
N LEU A 125 12.69 -26.82 -7.02
CA LEU A 125 12.28 -26.05 -5.84
C LEU A 125 13.11 -24.77 -5.64
N ALA A 126 14.44 -24.88 -5.72
CA ALA A 126 15.34 -23.73 -5.54
C ALA A 126 15.13 -22.68 -6.64
N ASP A 127 14.88 -23.10 -7.88
CA ASP A 127 14.54 -22.20 -8.99
C ASP A 127 13.22 -21.47 -8.74
N LEU A 128 12.22 -22.16 -8.19
CA LEU A 128 10.93 -21.57 -7.86
C LEU A 128 11.06 -20.49 -6.76
N VAL A 129 11.81 -20.78 -5.70
CA VAL A 129 12.05 -19.82 -4.60
C VAL A 129 12.85 -18.62 -5.13
N TRP A 130 13.95 -18.87 -5.84
CA TRP A 130 14.75 -17.80 -6.45
C TRP A 130 13.92 -16.91 -7.38
N ALA A 131 13.10 -17.50 -8.25
CA ALA A 131 12.25 -16.76 -9.17
C ALA A 131 11.19 -15.95 -8.43
N PHE A 132 10.66 -16.48 -7.34
CA PHE A 132 9.72 -15.78 -6.47
C PHE A 132 10.36 -14.55 -5.83
N ASP A 133 11.56 -14.66 -5.25
CA ASP A 133 12.24 -13.53 -4.62
C ASP A 133 12.63 -12.45 -5.63
N VAL A 134 13.17 -12.85 -6.78
CA VAL A 134 13.48 -11.93 -7.88
C VAL A 134 12.24 -11.19 -8.34
N LEU A 135 11.11 -11.90 -8.52
CA LEU A 135 9.85 -11.30 -8.91
C LEU A 135 9.36 -10.29 -7.86
N MET A 136 9.35 -10.67 -6.58
CA MET A 136 8.86 -9.83 -5.49
C MET A 136 9.74 -8.59 -5.26
N LEU A 137 11.06 -8.73 -5.32
CA LEU A 137 11.98 -7.59 -5.24
C LEU A 137 11.83 -6.64 -6.43
N SER A 138 11.69 -7.19 -7.65
CA SER A 138 11.49 -6.39 -8.86
C SER A 138 10.16 -5.63 -8.81
N GLU A 139 9.08 -6.30 -8.40
CA GLU A 139 7.77 -5.68 -8.21
C GLU A 139 7.82 -4.58 -7.14
N THR A 140 8.45 -4.85 -6.00
CA THR A 140 8.62 -3.87 -4.92
C THR A 140 9.39 -2.64 -5.40
N MET A 141 10.49 -2.85 -6.14
CA MET A 141 11.28 -1.76 -6.70
C MET A 141 10.44 -0.89 -7.65
N VAL A 142 9.70 -1.52 -8.57
CA VAL A 142 8.80 -0.80 -9.50
C VAL A 142 7.71 -0.05 -8.74
N ALA A 143 7.08 -0.68 -7.74
CA ALA A 143 6.02 -0.08 -6.94
C ALA A 143 6.52 1.16 -6.18
N VAL A 144 7.71 1.08 -5.56
CA VAL A 144 8.31 2.21 -4.83
C VAL A 144 8.68 3.34 -5.77
N LEU A 145 9.27 3.05 -6.94
CA LEU A 145 9.58 4.07 -7.94
C LEU A 145 8.33 4.79 -8.46
N LEU A 146 7.25 4.03 -8.71
CA LEU A 146 5.96 4.61 -9.09
C LEU A 146 5.38 5.47 -7.96
N ALA A 147 5.48 5.03 -6.70
CA ALA A 147 5.03 5.82 -5.55
C ALA A 147 5.81 7.14 -5.42
N ILE A 148 7.12 7.14 -5.68
CA ILE A 148 7.95 8.36 -5.71
C ILE A 148 7.51 9.28 -6.84
N ALA A 149 7.36 8.75 -8.06
CA ALA A 149 7.01 9.53 -9.24
C ALA A 149 5.60 10.15 -9.14
N LEU A 150 4.63 9.40 -8.63
CA LEU A 150 3.25 9.85 -8.46
C LEU A 150 3.04 10.67 -7.18
N GLY A 151 4.00 10.64 -6.25
CA GLY A 151 3.92 11.33 -4.97
C GLY A 151 2.74 10.86 -4.11
N THR A 152 2.35 9.59 -4.24
CA THR A 152 1.18 9.03 -3.56
C THR A 152 1.47 8.86 -2.08
N PRO A 153 0.70 9.51 -1.18
CA PRO A 153 0.88 9.34 0.26
C PRO A 153 0.44 7.92 0.66
N GLY A 154 1.17 7.32 1.61
CA GLY A 154 0.85 6.00 2.16
C GLY A 154 1.72 4.85 1.64
N CYS A 155 1.13 3.65 1.59
CA CYS A 155 1.82 2.38 1.36
C CYS A 155 2.34 2.23 -0.07
N GLU A 156 3.61 1.85 -0.19
CA GLU A 156 4.30 1.43 -1.42
C GLU A 156 3.52 0.38 -2.23
N ILE A 157 2.96 -0.64 -1.59
CA ILE A 157 2.12 -1.67 -2.23
C ILE A 157 0.75 -1.11 -2.69
N GLY A 158 0.32 0.02 -2.11
CA GLY A 158 -0.95 0.67 -2.42
C GLY A 158 -1.02 1.31 -3.80
N VAL A 159 0.11 1.46 -4.50
CA VAL A 159 0.16 2.07 -5.83
C VAL A 159 -0.63 1.27 -6.87
N TRP A 160 -0.66 -0.06 -6.76
CA TRP A 160 -1.36 -0.93 -7.72
C TRP A 160 -2.89 -0.77 -7.65
N PRO A 161 -3.54 -0.90 -6.49
CA PRO A 161 -4.96 -0.57 -6.34
C PRO A 161 -5.33 0.80 -6.88
N GLU A 162 -4.48 1.81 -6.65
CA GLU A 162 -4.72 3.16 -7.13
C GLU A 162 -4.66 3.24 -8.66
N LEU A 163 -3.63 2.66 -9.28
CA LEU A 163 -3.50 2.58 -10.73
C LEU A 163 -4.67 1.83 -11.36
N ILE A 164 -5.08 0.71 -10.77
CA ILE A 164 -6.25 -0.08 -11.23
C ILE A 164 -7.54 0.72 -11.09
N ALA A 165 -7.73 1.45 -9.98
CA ALA A 165 -8.91 2.29 -9.77
C ALA A 165 -8.95 3.44 -10.80
N ARG A 166 -7.83 4.13 -11.02
CA ARG A 166 -7.70 5.20 -12.02
C ARG A 166 -7.95 4.68 -13.43
N ALA A 167 -7.37 3.54 -13.80
CA ALA A 167 -7.60 2.89 -15.09
C ALA A 167 -9.07 2.52 -15.33
N ARG A 168 -9.87 2.40 -14.25
CA ARG A 168 -11.31 2.14 -14.30
C ARG A 168 -12.19 3.38 -14.19
N GLY A 169 -11.59 4.57 -14.16
CA GLY A 169 -12.31 5.82 -13.93
C GLY A 169 -12.92 5.95 -12.53
N LYS A 170 -12.48 5.13 -11.57
CA LYS A 170 -12.94 5.21 -10.18
C LYS A 170 -12.01 6.13 -9.38
N ARG A 171 -12.60 6.94 -8.49
CA ARG A 171 -11.83 7.71 -7.51
C ARG A 171 -11.31 6.75 -6.44
N PHE A 172 -10.02 6.77 -6.20
CA PHE A 172 -9.38 5.96 -5.17
C PHE A 172 -9.46 6.69 -3.82
N ALA A 173 -9.94 6.00 -2.79
CA ALA A 173 -9.76 6.45 -1.42
C ALA A 173 -8.44 5.86 -0.91
N PRO A 174 -7.52 6.68 -0.36
CA PRO A 174 -6.27 6.19 0.20
C PRO A 174 -6.53 5.01 1.15
N SER A 175 -5.83 3.90 0.94
CA SER A 175 -5.96 2.72 1.80
C SER A 175 -5.25 3.02 3.12
N VAL A 176 -5.98 3.48 4.13
CA VAL A 176 -5.47 3.67 5.49
C VAL A 176 -5.47 2.30 6.16
N GLY A 177 -4.30 1.68 6.27
CA GLY A 177 -4.16 0.37 6.90
C GLY A 177 -2.71 -0.02 7.20
N PRO A 178 -2.50 -1.11 7.95
CA PRO A 178 -1.17 -1.63 8.35
C PRO A 178 -0.32 -2.15 7.17
N ALA A 179 -0.73 -1.85 5.94
CA ALA A 179 -0.08 -2.13 4.68
C ALA A 179 1.37 -1.63 4.56
N CYS A 180 1.67 -0.60 5.34
CA CYS A 180 2.98 0.00 5.51
C CYS A 180 4.08 -1.00 5.83
N ILE A 181 4.89 -1.54 4.91
CA ILE A 181 5.99 -2.47 5.25
C ILE A 181 6.87 -1.86 6.36
N VAL A 182 7.06 -0.53 6.32
CA VAL A 182 7.89 0.21 7.30
C VAL A 182 7.10 1.34 7.99
N GLY A 183 5.77 1.26 8.01
CA GLY A 183 4.96 2.31 8.63
C GLY A 183 5.16 3.71 8.03
N LEU A 184 5.52 3.82 6.74
CA LEU A 184 5.74 5.12 6.08
C LEU A 184 4.54 6.07 6.18
N HIS A 185 3.33 5.54 6.29
CA HIS A 185 2.14 6.33 6.56
C HIS A 185 2.25 7.19 7.85
N LEU A 186 2.96 6.69 8.88
CA LEU A 186 3.21 7.44 10.12
C LEU A 186 4.17 8.60 9.85
N LEU A 187 5.20 8.39 9.03
CA LEU A 187 6.16 9.42 8.63
C LEU A 187 5.47 10.49 7.76
N ASP A 188 4.71 10.08 6.73
CA ASP A 188 3.96 10.99 5.86
C ASP A 188 2.94 11.81 6.68
N SER A 189 2.21 11.18 7.60
CA SER A 189 1.25 11.89 8.47
C SER A 189 1.92 12.80 9.49
N TRP A 190 3.12 12.44 9.97
CA TRP A 190 3.94 13.31 10.80
C TRP A 190 4.40 14.53 10.02
N GLU A 191 4.92 14.38 8.79
CA GLU A 191 5.34 15.51 7.94
C GLU A 191 4.18 16.43 7.59
N ALA A 192 3.01 15.86 7.23
CA ALA A 192 1.81 16.63 6.95
C ALA A 192 1.41 17.52 8.14
N ARG A 193 1.52 17.01 9.37
CA ARG A 193 1.23 17.79 10.60
C ARG A 193 2.24 18.90 10.89
N HIS A 194 3.51 18.72 10.50
CA HIS A 194 4.58 19.70 10.79
C HIS A 194 4.69 20.82 9.75
N ARG A 195 4.24 20.59 8.51
CA ARG A 195 4.12 21.65 7.49
C ARG A 195 3.21 22.79 7.94
N TRP A 196 2.16 22.50 8.71
CA TRP A 196 1.25 23.53 9.23
C TRP A 196 1.84 24.37 10.37
N ARG A 197 2.85 23.87 11.08
CA ARG A 197 3.50 24.64 12.17
C ARG A 197 4.64 25.55 11.69
N THR A 198 5.17 25.27 10.51
CA THR A 198 6.33 25.97 9.93
C THR A 198 5.94 26.98 8.85
N ARG A 199 4.66 27.34 8.74
CA ARG A 199 4.23 28.63 8.22
C ARG A 199 4.10 29.61 9.40
N PRO A 200 5.19 30.25 9.86
CA PRO A 200 5.04 31.52 10.53
C PRO A 200 4.47 32.49 9.48
N ASP A 201 3.35 33.12 9.80
CA ASP A 201 2.95 34.40 9.23
C ASP A 201 2.56 34.40 7.74
N GLU A 202 1.73 33.44 7.30
CA GLU A 202 0.67 33.85 6.36
C GLU A 202 -0.39 34.53 7.23
N GLU A 203 -0.10 35.80 7.55
CA GLU A 203 -1.06 36.77 8.11
C GLU A 203 -2.41 36.48 7.47
N PRO A 204 -3.47 36.22 8.27
CA PRO A 204 -4.76 35.83 7.73
C PRO A 204 -5.10 36.88 6.68
N ALA A 205 -5.06 36.48 5.41
CA ALA A 205 -5.41 37.34 4.30
C ALA A 205 -6.67 38.06 4.75
N HIS A 206 -6.55 39.39 4.86
CA HIS A 206 -7.61 40.30 5.28
C HIS A 206 -8.93 39.68 4.87
N PRO A 207 -9.94 39.55 5.77
CA PRO A 207 -11.26 39.16 5.33
C PRO A 207 -11.56 40.05 4.14
N VAL A 208 -11.60 39.46 2.94
CA VAL A 208 -12.08 40.13 1.75
C VAL A 208 -13.42 40.61 2.23
N GLU A 209 -13.54 41.93 2.45
CA GLU A 209 -14.78 42.58 2.78
C GLU A 209 -15.73 42.08 1.72
N ALA A 210 -16.53 41.09 2.12
CA ALA A 210 -17.58 40.56 1.29
C ALA A 210 -18.42 41.79 1.04
N ASN A 211 -18.34 42.30 -0.19
CA ASN A 211 -19.11 43.42 -0.69
C ASN A 211 -20.56 43.17 -0.24
N VAL A 212 -20.95 43.80 0.88
CA VAL A 212 -22.29 43.69 1.47
C VAL A 212 -23.32 44.32 0.51
N ASP A 213 -22.84 45.03 -0.51
CA ASP A 213 -23.65 45.69 -1.52
C ASP A 213 -24.19 44.76 -2.62
N GLU A 214 -23.73 43.50 -2.75
CA GLU A 214 -24.26 42.57 -3.78
C GLU A 214 -25.31 41.59 -3.24
N ALA A 215 -25.59 41.59 -1.93
CA ALA A 215 -26.62 40.75 -1.31
C ALA A 215 -28.04 41.38 -1.30
N ARG A 216 -28.23 42.58 -1.88
CA ARG A 216 -29.52 43.28 -1.88
C ARG A 216 -30.35 43.15 -3.17
N ALA A 217 -29.88 42.46 -4.20
CA ALA A 217 -30.50 42.55 -5.52
C ALA A 217 -31.19 41.27 -6.07
N VAL A 218 -31.19 40.13 -5.36
CA VAL A 218 -31.85 38.91 -5.90
C VAL A 218 -32.63 38.16 -4.83
N ALA A 219 -33.76 38.74 -4.41
CA ALA A 219 -34.98 37.95 -4.24
C ALA A 219 -35.73 38.05 -5.59
N PRO A 220 -36.22 36.94 -6.19
CA PRO A 220 -37.51 36.43 -5.73
C PRO A 220 -37.82 34.93 -5.96
N GLN A 221 -38.88 34.50 -5.25
CA GLN A 221 -39.83 33.42 -5.57
C GLN A 221 -39.46 31.95 -5.33
N GLU A 222 -39.55 31.60 -4.05
CA GLU A 222 -40.49 30.61 -3.52
C GLU A 222 -41.58 30.15 -4.54
N THR A 223 -41.27 29.12 -5.32
CA THR A 223 -42.28 28.38 -6.09
C THR A 223 -42.70 27.17 -5.28
N LEU A 224 -43.87 27.29 -4.64
CA LEU A 224 -44.63 26.18 -4.09
C LEU A 224 -44.68 25.02 -5.11
N ARG A 225 -44.13 23.86 -4.74
CA ARG A 225 -44.44 22.60 -5.42
C ARG A 225 -45.47 21.83 -4.59
N PRO A 226 -46.65 21.51 -5.17
CA PRO A 226 -47.69 20.80 -4.46
C PRO A 226 -47.30 19.34 -4.23
N THR A 227 -47.49 18.90 -2.99
CA THR A 227 -47.44 17.54 -2.51
C THR A 227 -48.44 16.68 -3.30
N GLN A 228 -47.95 15.69 -4.06
CA GLN A 228 -48.79 14.67 -4.67
C GLN A 228 -48.94 13.47 -3.70
N PRO A 229 -50.18 13.05 -3.37
CA PRO A 229 -50.42 11.87 -2.54
C PRO A 229 -50.18 10.60 -3.37
N ARG A 230 -49.30 9.73 -2.88
CA ARG A 230 -49.04 8.42 -3.48
C ARG A 230 -50.17 7.46 -3.12
N ILE A 231 -51.09 7.26 -4.07
CA ILE A 231 -52.13 6.25 -4.06
C ILE A 231 -51.46 4.86 -4.07
N GLY A 232 -51.91 3.99 -3.15
CA GLY A 232 -51.44 2.62 -3.01
C GLY A 232 -51.83 1.70 -4.17
N ARG A 233 -51.11 0.59 -4.28
CA ARG A 233 -51.61 -0.63 -4.93
C ARG A 233 -51.26 -1.84 -4.06
N GLN A 234 -52.24 -2.73 -4.10
CA GLN A 234 -52.46 -3.97 -3.35
C GLN A 234 -51.32 -4.98 -3.51
#